data_AF-A0A4Y2QDS8-F1
#
_entry.id   AF-A0A4Y2QDS8-F1
#
_cell.length_a   1.000
_cell.length_b   1.000
_cell.length_c   1.000
_cell.angle_alpha   90.00
_cell.angle_beta   90.00
_cell.angle_gamma   90.00
#
_symmetry.space_group_name_H-M   'P 1'
#
loop_
_entity.id
_entity.type
_entity.pdbx_description
1 polymer ?
#
loop_
_entity_poly.entity_id
_entity_poly.type
_entity_poly.pdbx_seq_one_letter_code
_entity_poly.pdbx_strand_id
1 'polypeptide(L)'
;MPKGTTINANRYCETLRKLRRAIQNRRQGMLTGGIMLLNDNARPHTAAATQELLNQFGWEIFDRPPYSPDLAPINFHLFLKLKEFLGGIRFRSD
;
A
#
# COMPACT_ATOMS: atom_id res chain seq x y z
N MET A 1 6.05 -10.25 9.83
CA MET A 1 5.66 -9.60 11.10
C MET A 1 5.17 -10.69 12.02
N PRO A 2 5.24 -10.53 13.35
CA PRO A 2 4.65 -11.51 14.26
C PRO A 2 3.15 -11.70 13.97
N LYS A 3 2.63 -12.91 14.17
CA LYS A 3 1.20 -13.22 14.02
C LYS A 3 0.37 -12.32 14.95
N GLY A 4 -0.79 -11.87 14.49
CA GLY A 4 -1.68 -11.00 15.28
C GLY A 4 -1.29 -9.53 15.37
N THR A 5 -0.25 -9.09 14.64
CA THR A 5 0.17 -7.67 14.65
C THR A 5 -0.48 -6.88 13.52
N THR A 6 -0.91 -5.65 13.83
CA THR A 6 -1.46 -4.69 12.84
C THR A 6 -0.37 -3.76 12.33
N ILE A 7 -0.48 -3.32 11.08
CA ILE A 7 0.42 -2.32 10.51
C ILE A 7 0.11 -0.96 11.15
N ASN A 8 1.11 -0.36 11.79
CA ASN A 8 1.08 1.02 12.27
C ASN A 8 1.81 1.95 11.27
N ALA A 9 1.77 3.26 11.53
CA ALA A 9 2.40 4.26 10.66
C ALA A 9 3.90 4.00 10.44
N ASN A 10 4.66 3.74 11.51
CA ASN A 10 6.10 3.46 11.43
C ASN A 10 6.40 2.27 10.51
N ARG A 11 5.61 1.19 10.63
CA ARG A 11 5.79 0.01 9.81
C ARG A 11 5.38 0.23 8.36
N TYR A 12 4.35 1.04 8.15
CA TYR A 12 3.94 1.46 6.81
C TYR A 12 5.04 2.26 6.13
N CYS A 13 5.65 3.23 6.83
CA CYS A 13 6.81 3.99 6.35
C CYS A 13 7.99 3.10 5.93
N GLU A 14 8.31 2.08 6.72
CA GLU A 14 9.34 1.10 6.35
C GLU A 14 8.99 0.32 5.07
N THR A 15 7.70 0.04 4.88
CA THR A 15 7.21 -0.62 3.66
C THR A 15 7.33 0.30 2.45
N LEU A 16 7.00 1.59 2.59
CA LEU A 16 7.17 2.60 1.54
C LEU A 16 8.65 2.79 1.15
N ARG A 17 9.58 2.80 2.11
CA ARG A 17 11.03 2.84 1.83
C ARG A 17 11.48 1.65 1.00
N LYS A 18 11.01 0.44 1.34
CA LYS A 18 11.29 -0.77 0.56
C LYS A 18 10.66 -0.72 -0.84
N LEU A 19 9.44 -0.20 -0.94
CA LEU A 19 8.74 -0.02 -2.22
C LEU A 19 9.53 0.93 -3.13
N ARG A 20 10.00 2.08 -2.60
CA ARG A 20 10.82 3.01 -3.37
C ARG A 20 12.08 2.33 -3.94
N ARG A 21 12.79 1.54 -3.11
CA ARG A 21 13.95 0.74 -3.57
C ARG A 21 13.57 -0.30 -4.63
N ALA A 22 12.43 -0.96 -4.48
CA ALA A 22 11.97 -1.93 -5.48
C ALA A 22 11.64 -1.25 -6.83
N ILE A 23 11.03 -0.07 -6.80
CA ILE A 23 10.76 0.74 -8.00
C ILE A 23 12.08 1.19 -8.64
N GLN A 24 13.08 1.64 -7.85
CA GLN A 24 14.43 1.96 -8.34
C GLN A 24 15.05 0.79 -9.10
N ASN A 25 14.87 -0.44 -8.61
CA ASN A 25 15.53 -1.59 -9.21
C ASN A 25 14.77 -2.17 -10.41
N ARG A 26 13.44 -2.06 -10.43
CA ARG A 26 12.58 -2.74 -11.42
C ARG A 26 11.98 -1.79 -12.46
N ARG A 27 11.90 -0.50 -12.15
CA ARG A 27 11.19 0.53 -12.94
C ARG A 27 11.84 1.91 -12.77
N GLN A 28 13.12 2.01 -13.14
CA GLN A 28 13.93 3.24 -12.96
C GLN A 28 13.25 4.51 -13.51
N GLY A 29 12.67 4.45 -14.71
CA GLY A 29 12.00 5.59 -15.34
C GLY A 29 10.74 6.09 -14.62
N MET A 30 10.19 5.30 -13.69
CA MET A 30 8.99 5.67 -12.93
C MET A 30 9.29 6.72 -11.84
N LEU A 31 10.54 6.80 -11.36
CA LEU A 31 10.90 7.81 -10.37
C LEU A 31 11.13 9.19 -10.96
N THR A 32 11.55 9.25 -12.23
CA THR A 32 11.77 10.51 -12.93
C THR A 32 10.46 11.12 -13.45
N GLY A 33 9.45 10.28 -13.73
CA GLY A 33 8.15 10.72 -14.22
C GLY A 33 7.15 11.17 -13.13
N GLY A 34 7.56 11.14 -11.87
CA GLY A 34 6.65 11.34 -10.74
C GLY A 34 5.82 10.10 -10.42
N ILE A 35 5.42 9.96 -9.17
CA ILE A 35 4.60 8.84 -8.70
C ILE A 35 3.36 9.40 -8.02
N MET A 36 2.20 8.98 -8.51
CA MET A 36 0.92 9.18 -7.85
C MET A 36 0.52 7.89 -7.12
N LEU A 37 0.52 7.93 -5.79
CA LEU A 37 0.22 6.80 -4.93
C LEU A 37 -1.28 6.72 -4.66
N LEU A 38 -1.86 5.55 -4.93
CA LEU A 38 -3.24 5.23 -4.60
C LEU A 38 -3.29 4.28 -3.39
N ASN A 39 -3.64 4.80 -2.22
CA ASN A 39 -3.85 4.04 -0.97
C ASN A 39 -5.14 4.52 -0.29
N ASP A 40 -5.63 3.76 0.69
CA ASP A 40 -6.92 4.08 1.34
C ASP A 40 -6.70 5.02 2.53
N ASN A 41 -7.80 5.56 3.07
CA ASN A 41 -7.75 6.52 4.17
C ASN A 41 -7.54 5.85 5.55
N ALA A 42 -6.92 4.67 5.60
CA ALA A 42 -6.61 4.01 6.86
C ALA A 42 -5.66 4.88 7.71
N ARG A 43 -5.81 4.83 9.05
CA ARG A 43 -5.04 5.68 9.98
C ARG A 43 -3.52 5.67 9.76
N PRO A 44 -2.86 4.53 9.48
CA PRO A 44 -1.42 4.53 9.19
C PRO A 44 -1.05 5.29 7.91
N HIS A 45 -1.96 5.40 6.94
CA HIS A 45 -1.71 6.04 5.64
C HIS A 45 -1.88 7.57 5.73
N THR A 46 -2.79 8.04 6.59
CA THR A 46 -3.04 9.46 6.82
C THR A 46 -2.24 10.05 7.99
N ALA A 47 -1.48 9.23 8.71
CA ALA A 47 -0.62 9.69 9.80
C ALA A 47 0.45 10.69 9.32
N ALA A 48 0.77 11.68 10.15
CA ALA A 48 1.75 12.74 9.84
C ALA A 48 3.10 12.18 9.37
N ALA A 49 3.64 11.17 10.08
CA ALA A 49 4.91 10.55 9.70
C ALA A 49 4.89 9.91 8.29
N THR A 50 3.73 9.43 7.84
CA THR A 50 3.56 8.87 6.49
C THR A 50 3.49 9.98 5.45
N GLN A 51 2.72 11.04 5.73
CA GLN A 51 2.58 12.19 4.85
C GLN A 51 3.93 12.90 4.64
N GLU A 52 4.68 13.11 5.72
CA GLU A 52 6.04 13.66 5.67
C GLU A 52 6.98 12.81 4.81
N LEU A 53 6.91 11.47 4.93
CA LEU A 53 7.75 10.58 4.13
C LEU A 53 7.39 10.63 2.64
N LEU A 54 6.10 10.68 2.31
CA LEU A 54 5.64 10.79 0.91
C LEU A 54 6.06 12.13 0.29
N ASN A 55 5.99 13.21 1.05
CA ASN A 55 6.51 14.52 0.64
C ASN A 55 8.03 14.48 0.40
N GLN A 56 8.81 13.83 1.27
CA GLN A 56 10.26 13.61 1.06
C GLN A 56 10.55 12.77 -0.20
N PHE A 57 9.59 11.94 -0.61
CA PHE A 57 9.72 11.13 -1.82
C PHE A 57 9.33 11.91 -3.08
N GLY A 58 8.65 13.04 -2.95
CA GLY A 58 8.00 13.75 -4.05
C GLY A 58 6.86 12.92 -4.65
N TRP A 59 6.20 12.09 -3.84
CA TRP A 59 5.08 11.27 -4.30
C TRP A 59 3.78 11.99 -3.98
N GLU A 60 2.95 12.17 -5.00
CA GLU A 60 1.60 12.71 -4.85
C GLU A 60 0.67 11.62 -4.36
N ILE A 61 -0.33 11.98 -3.57
CA ILE A 61 -1.35 11.05 -3.09
C ILE A 61 -2.61 11.32 -3.91
N PHE A 62 -3.18 10.27 -4.50
CA PHE A 62 -4.46 10.40 -5.17
C PHE A 62 -5.57 10.48 -4.11
N ASP A 63 -6.25 11.63 -4.07
CA ASP A 63 -7.36 11.84 -3.15
C ASP A 63 -8.47 10.83 -3.39
N ARG A 64 -8.92 10.20 -2.30
CA ARG A 64 -10.08 9.30 -2.34
C ARG A 64 -11.18 9.72 -1.37
N PRO A 65 -12.44 9.70 -1.83
CA PRO A 65 -13.56 9.89 -0.95
C PRO A 65 -13.58 8.79 0.14
N PRO A 66 -14.03 9.12 1.36
CA PRO A 66 -14.24 8.12 2.40
C PRO A 66 -15.15 6.98 1.93
N TYR A 67 -14.83 5.75 2.34
CA TYR A 67 -15.65 4.55 2.08
C TYR A 67 -15.89 4.22 0.60
N SER A 68 -14.90 4.47 -0.27
CA SER A 68 -14.96 4.09 -1.69
C SER A 68 -13.98 2.96 -2.04
N PRO A 69 -14.27 1.71 -1.60
CA PRO A 69 -13.43 0.56 -1.88
C PRO A 69 -13.45 0.15 -3.36
N ASP A 70 -14.55 0.44 -4.07
CA ASP A 70 -14.76 0.28 -5.51
C ASP A 70 -13.81 1.13 -6.36
N LEU A 71 -13.34 2.26 -5.82
CA LEU A 71 -12.38 3.13 -6.50
C LEU A 71 -10.92 2.66 -6.39
N ALA A 72 -10.64 1.59 -5.64
CA ALA A 72 -9.30 1.02 -5.54
C ALA A 72 -9.15 -0.24 -6.40
N PRO A 73 -8.32 -0.21 -7.47
CA PRO A 73 -7.98 -1.39 -8.28
C PRO A 73 -7.52 -2.60 -7.47
N ILE A 74 -6.84 -2.35 -6.34
CA ILE A 74 -6.39 -3.42 -5.44
C ILE A 74 -7.57 -4.19 -4.85
N ASN A 75 -8.66 -3.51 -4.47
CA ASN A 75 -9.80 -4.13 -3.80
C ASN A 75 -10.71 -4.89 -4.76
N PHE A 76 -11.10 -4.29 -5.89
CA PHE A 76 -12.04 -4.92 -6.82
C PHE A 76 -11.39 -5.89 -7.79
N HIS A 77 -10.10 -5.71 -8.14
CA HIS A 77 -9.44 -6.58 -9.11
C HIS A 77 -8.53 -7.63 -8.44
N LEU A 78 -7.53 -7.17 -7.68
CA LEU A 78 -6.51 -8.07 -7.13
C LEU A 78 -7.08 -8.93 -5.98
N PHE A 79 -7.69 -8.31 -4.98
CA PHE A 79 -8.22 -9.06 -3.84
C PHE A 79 -9.44 -9.90 -4.18
N LEU A 80 -10.24 -9.52 -5.17
CA LEU A 80 -11.34 -10.36 -5.64
C LEU A 80 -10.81 -11.69 -6.19
N LYS A 81 -9.87 -11.64 -7.14
CA LYS A 81 -9.22 -12.83 -7.71
C LYS A 81 -8.46 -13.64 -6.67
N LEU A 82 -7.80 -12.96 -5.72
CA LEU A 82 -7.11 -13.64 -4.63
C LEU A 82 -8.08 -14.41 -3.73
N LYS A 83 -9.25 -13.85 -3.41
CA LYS A 83 -10.28 -14.55 -2.62
C LYS A 83 -10.81 -15.78 -3.35
N GLU A 84 -11.06 -15.66 -4.66
CA GLU A 84 -11.47 -16.81 -5.49
C GLU A 84 -10.40 -17.91 -5.46
N PHE A 85 -9.13 -17.54 -5.63
CA PHE A 85 -8.01 -18.48 -5.58
C PHE A 85 -7.83 -19.14 -4.21
N LEU A 86 -8.01 -18.38 -3.13
CA LEU A 86 -7.89 -18.89 -1.76
C LEU A 86 -9.13 -19.69 -1.32
N GLY A 87 -10.20 -19.68 -2.10
CA GLY A 87 -11.43 -20.42 -1.84
C GLY A 87 -11.16 -21.91 -1.64
N GLY A 88 -11.50 -22.43 -0.46
CA GLY A 88 -11.30 -23.85 -0.13
C GLY A 88 -9.90 -24.23 0.34
N ILE A 89 -8.92 -23.32 0.30
CA ILE A 89 -7.58 -23.57 0.84
C ILE A 89 -7.62 -23.48 2.37
N ARG A 90 -7.18 -24.55 3.04
CA ARG A 90 -7.00 -24.57 4.51
C ARG A 90 -5.52 -24.51 4.84
N PHE A 91 -5.11 -23.40 5.42
CA PHE A 91 -3.77 -23.26 5.99
C PHE A 91 -3.74 -23.96 7.34
N ARG A 92 -2.64 -24.66 7.64
CA ARG A 92 -2.42 -25.19 9.00
C ARG A 92 -2.24 -24.01 9.95
N SER A 93 -2.85 -24.11 11.11
CA SER A 93 -2.54 -23.20 12.21
C SER A 93 -1.13 -23.50 12.69
N ASP A 94 -0.26 -22.48 12.74
CA ASP A 94 0.87 -22.45 13.69
C ASP A 94 0.35 -22.29 15.11
#